data_AF-A0A2J1DX72-F1
#
_entry.id   AF-A0A2J1DX72-F1
#
_cell.length_a   1.000
_cell.length_b   1.000
_cell.length_c   1.000
_cell.angle_alpha   90.00
_cell.angle_beta   90.00
_cell.angle_gamma   90.00
#
_symmetry.space_group_name_H-M   'P 1'
#
loop_
_entity.id
_entity.type
_entity.pdbx_description
1 polymer ?
#
loop_
_entity_poly.entity_id
_entity_poly.type
_entity_poly.pdbx_seq_one_letter_code
_entity_poly.pdbx_strand_id
1 'polypeptide(L)'
;MFKEFKIFIMRGNVVDLAVGIVIGAAFGAIVNSLVKDVLMPPIGLLLGNVDFGNLFIVLKEGAIGGPYESLLVANSGRCNHKLRGIY
;
A
#
# COMPACT_ATOMS: atom_id res chain seq x y z
N MET A 1 -7.43 -10.01 -38.94
CA MET A 1 -7.29 -9.38 -37.61
C MET A 1 -5.90 -9.58 -37.00
N PHE A 2 -5.39 -10.82 -36.90
CA PHE A 2 -4.04 -11.07 -36.35
C PHE A 2 -2.89 -10.49 -37.19
N LYS A 3 -3.03 -10.42 -38.53
CA LYS A 3 -2.03 -9.77 -39.41
C LYS A 3 -1.98 -8.26 -39.19
N GLU A 4 -3.15 -7.65 -39.03
CA GLU A 4 -3.37 -6.23 -38.89
C GLU A 4 -2.95 -5.77 -37.49
N PHE A 5 -3.19 -6.59 -36.47
CA PHE A 5 -2.61 -6.43 -35.15
C PHE A 5 -1.09 -6.50 -35.21
N LYS A 6 -0.50 -7.51 -35.86
CA LYS A 6 0.97 -7.60 -36.05
C LYS A 6 1.53 -6.34 -36.70
N ILE A 7 0.89 -5.83 -37.75
CA ILE A 7 1.29 -4.59 -38.43
C ILE A 7 1.17 -3.37 -37.50
N PHE A 8 0.16 -3.33 -36.63
CA PHE A 8 -0.05 -2.26 -35.66
C PHE A 8 1.04 -2.25 -34.57
N ILE A 9 1.35 -3.39 -33.96
CA ILE A 9 2.43 -3.49 -32.97
C ILE A 9 3.81 -3.37 -33.61
N MET A 10 4.02 -3.73 -34.88
CA MET A 10 5.31 -3.51 -35.54
C MET A 10 5.62 -2.03 -35.82
N ARG A 11 4.70 -1.12 -35.52
CA ARG A 11 5.00 0.32 -35.51
C ARG A 11 5.91 0.61 -34.33
N GLY A 12 7.17 1.00 -34.60
CA GLY A 12 8.18 1.28 -33.57
C GLY A 12 7.68 2.18 -32.43
N ASN A 13 6.96 3.26 -32.75
CA ASN A 13 6.37 4.17 -31.76
C ASN A 13 5.44 3.50 -30.72
N VAL A 14 4.77 2.40 -31.08
CA VAL A 14 3.88 1.66 -30.16
C VAL A 14 4.68 0.67 -29.31
N VAL A 15 5.69 0.02 -29.89
CA VAL A 15 6.57 -0.91 -29.15
C VAL A 15 7.37 -0.16 -28.10
N ASP A 16 7.99 0.96 -28.47
CA ASP A 16 8.88 1.71 -27.59
C ASP A 16 8.12 2.31 -26.41
N LEU A 17 6.89 2.78 -26.65
CA LEU A 17 5.99 3.25 -25.59
C LEU A 17 5.55 2.10 -24.66
N ALA A 18 5.22 0.93 -25.22
CA ALA A 18 4.82 -0.24 -24.41
C ALA A 18 5.97 -0.74 -23.54
N VAL A 19 7.19 -0.83 -24.10
CA VAL A 19 8.40 -1.23 -23.37
C VAL A 19 8.71 -0.24 -22.25
N GLY A 20 8.60 1.07 -22.50
CA GLY A 20 8.80 2.10 -21.48
C GLY A 20 7.87 1.98 -20.27
N ILE A 21 6.58 1.68 -20.51
CA ILE A 21 5.59 1.50 -19.43
C ILE A 21 5.88 0.25 -18.61
N VAL A 22 6.20 -0.87 -19.26
CA VAL A 22 6.48 -2.15 -18.57
C VAL A 22 7.72 -2.03 -17.71
N ILE A 23 8.80 -1.44 -18.24
CA ILE A 23 10.03 -1.21 -17.49
C ILE A 23 9.77 -0.22 -16.35
N GLY A 24 9.06 0.88 -16.59
CA GLY A 24 8.73 1.87 -15.57
C GLY A 24 7.93 1.27 -14.41
N ALA A 25 6.93 0.44 -14.70
CA ALA A 25 6.13 -0.23 -13.67
C ALA A 25 6.95 -1.25 -12.86
N ALA A 26 7.78 -2.05 -13.53
CA ALA A 26 8.63 -3.04 -12.87
C ALA A 26 9.71 -2.38 -11.99
N PHE A 27 10.37 -1.33 -12.50
CA PHE A 27 11.42 -0.62 -11.76
C PHE A 27 10.85 0.15 -10.56
N GLY A 28 9.63 0.68 -10.66
CA GLY A 28 8.94 1.28 -9.54
C GLY A 28 8.71 0.32 -8.37
N ALA A 29 8.37 -0.94 -8.64
CA ALA A 29 8.24 -1.97 -7.60
C ALA A 29 9.58 -2.27 -6.91
N ILE A 30 10.67 -2.34 -7.68
CA ILE A 30 12.04 -2.55 -7.15
C ILE A 30 12.45 -1.39 -6.25
N VAL A 31 12.26 -0.14 -6.70
CA VAL A 31 12.56 1.05 -5.91
C VAL A 31 11.71 1.09 -4.65
N ASN A 32 10.41 0.75 -4.74
CA ASN A 32 9.54 0.71 -3.57
C ASN A 32 9.98 -0.33 -2.53
N SER A 33 10.39 -1.53 -2.95
CA SER A 33 10.93 -2.52 -2.00
C SER A 33 12.21 -2.02 -1.38
N LEU A 34 13.13 -1.47 -2.17
CA LEU A 34 14.39 -0.92 -1.67
C LEU A 34 14.16 0.20 -0.65
N VAL A 35 13.26 1.14 -0.95
CA VAL A 35 12.90 2.23 -0.03
C VAL A 35 12.30 1.66 1.24
N LYS A 36 11.38 0.69 1.13
CA LYS A 36 10.71 0.09 2.29
C LYS A 36 11.66 -0.68 3.18
N ASP A 37 12.52 -1.50 2.60
CA ASP A 37 13.31 -2.47 3.34
C ASP A 37 14.65 -1.88 3.82
N VAL A 38 15.17 -0.86 3.12
CA VAL A 38 16.50 -0.28 3.41
C VAL A 38 16.44 1.16 3.90
N LEU A 39 15.51 2.00 3.41
CA LEU A 39 15.44 3.41 3.81
C LEU A 39 14.47 3.67 4.96
N MET A 40 13.36 2.95 5.06
CA MET A 40 12.43 3.14 6.19
C MET A 40 13.02 2.79 7.56
N PRO A 41 13.88 1.77 7.74
CA PRO A 41 14.43 1.48 9.08
C PRO A 41 15.32 2.61 9.64
N PRO A 42 16.26 3.21 8.86
CA PRO A 42 17.05 4.35 9.32
C PRO A 42 16.20 5.61 9.55
N ILE A 43 15.24 5.90 8.66
CA ILE A 43 14.38 7.09 8.76
C ILE A 43 13.38 6.96 9.92
N GLY A 44 12.83 5.77 10.14
CA GLY A 44 11.96 5.46 11.28
C GLY A 44 12.70 5.51 12.62
N LEU A 45 14.00 5.24 12.63
CA LEU A 45 14.84 5.41 13.83
C LEU A 45 15.14 6.89 14.12
N LEU A 46 15.38 7.71 13.08
CA LEU A 46 15.67 9.15 13.21
C LEU A 46 14.44 10.03 13.46
N LEU A 47 13.28 9.68 12.90
CA LEU A 47 12.00 10.38 13.11
C LEU A 47 11.19 9.81 14.28
N GLY A 48 11.71 8.79 14.97
CA GLY A 48 11.19 8.29 16.25
C GLY A 48 10.00 7.33 16.12
N ASN A 49 10.27 6.05 15.86
CA ASN A 49 9.36 4.93 16.11
C ASN A 49 7.94 5.07 15.52
N VAL A 50 7.83 5.71 14.36
CA VAL A 50 6.57 5.85 13.64
C VAL A 50 6.52 4.79 12.55
N ASP A 51 5.88 3.66 12.83
CA ASP A 51 5.51 2.70 11.80
C ASP A 51 4.36 3.31 10.97
N PHE A 52 4.66 3.95 9.84
CA PHE A 52 3.67 4.60 8.97
C PHE A 52 2.60 3.62 8.42
N GLY A 53 2.81 2.31 8.52
CA GLY A 53 1.79 1.31 8.22
C GLY A 53 0.76 1.14 9.36
N ASN A 54 1.15 1.46 10.59
CA ASN A 54 0.36 1.30 11.82
C ASN A 54 0.20 2.61 12.61
N LEU A 55 0.53 3.77 12.03
CA LEU A 55 0.38 5.05 12.69
C LEU A 55 -1.08 5.50 12.63
N PHE A 56 -1.83 5.21 13.68
CA PHE A 56 -3.15 5.77 13.89
C PHE A 56 -3.22 6.48 15.24
N ILE A 57 -3.79 7.67 15.21
CA ILE A 57 -4.18 8.39 16.43
C ILE A 57 -5.62 7.98 16.73
N VAL A 58 -5.83 7.39 17.90
CA VAL A 58 -7.17 7.04 18.39
C VAL A 58 -7.86 8.32 18.87
N LEU A 59 -8.75 8.86 18.04
CA LEU A 59 -9.50 10.08 18.37
C LEU A 59 -10.63 9.84 19.39
N LYS A 60 -11.01 8.57 19.63
CA LYS A 60 -12.02 8.15 20.61
C LYS A 60 -11.77 6.68 21.00
N GLU A 61 -11.59 6.43 22.29
CA GLU A 61 -11.35 5.08 22.84
C GLU A 61 -12.55 4.15 22.53
N GLY A 62 -12.24 2.94 22.05
CA GLY A 62 -13.22 1.85 21.94
C GLY A 62 -13.46 1.20 23.31
N ALA A 63 -14.48 0.35 23.42
CA ALA A 63 -14.98 -0.23 24.68
C ALA A 63 -13.95 -0.97 25.57
N ILE A 64 -12.72 -1.17 25.11
CA ILE A 64 -11.61 -1.73 25.85
C ILE A 64 -10.50 -0.67 25.82
N GLY A 65 -10.31 0.02 26.95
CA GLY A 65 -9.26 1.02 27.12
C GLY A 65 -7.91 0.33 27.30
N GLY A 66 -7.04 0.44 26.30
CA GLY A 66 -5.69 -0.08 26.30
C GLY A 66 -4.95 0.33 25.03
N PRO A 67 -3.61 0.32 25.02
CA PRO A 67 -2.83 0.62 23.83
C PRO A 67 -3.14 -0.41 22.74
N TYR A 68 -3.56 0.06 21.56
CA TYR A 68 -3.88 -0.79 20.43
C TYR A 68 -2.60 -1.06 19.63
N GLU A 69 -2.09 -2.28 19.73
CA GLU A 69 -0.87 -2.72 19.03
C GLU A 69 -0.99 -2.68 17.49
N SER A 70 -2.22 -2.63 16.93
CA SER A 70 -2.43 -2.54 15.48
C SER A 70 -3.82 -2.02 15.07
N LEU A 71 -3.90 -1.53 13.82
CA LEU A 71 -5.13 -1.05 13.18
C LEU A 71 -6.27 -2.09 13.19
N LEU A 72 -5.92 -3.38 13.07
CA LEU A 72 -6.87 -4.48 13.02
C LEU A 72 -7.60 -4.65 14.36
N VAL A 73 -6.88 -4.54 15.49
CA VAL A 73 -7.44 -4.64 16.85
C VAL A 73 -8.32 -3.43 17.17
N ALA A 74 -7.92 -2.23 16.77
CA ALA A 74 -8.73 -1.02 16.92
C ALA A 74 -10.04 -1.08 16.10
N ASN A 75 -9.99 -1.61 14.88
CA ASN A 75 -11.17 -1.67 14.01
C ASN A 75 -12.16 -2.77 14.43
N SER A 76 -11.66 -3.92 14.88
CA SER A 76 -12.50 -5.02 15.39
C SER A 76 -13.19 -4.67 16.71
N GLY A 77 -12.57 -3.85 17.56
CA GLY A 77 -13.22 -3.27 18.76
C GLY A 77 -14.40 -2.33 18.45
N ARG A 78 -14.35 -1.57 17.34
CA ARG A 78 -15.50 -0.76 16.87
C ARG A 78 -16.63 -1.61 16.29
N CYS A 79 -16.32 -2.70 15.59
CA CYS A 79 -17.33 -3.54 14.94
C CYS A 79 -18.29 -4.21 15.94
N ASN A 80 -17.86 -4.50 17.17
CA ASN A 80 -18.71 -5.12 18.19
C ASN A 80 -19.79 -4.18 18.77
N HIS A 81 -19.68 -2.86 18.58
CA HIS A 81 -20.72 -1.92 19.01
C HIS A 81 -21.91 -1.86 18.03
N LYS A 82 -21.67 -2.11 16.73
CA LYS A 82 -22.73 -2.01 15.71
C LYS A 82 -23.63 -3.25 15.60
N LEU A 83 -23.22 -4.37 16.18
CA LEU A 83 -23.96 -5.64 16.13
C LEU A 83 -24.79 -5.94 17.39
N ARG A 84 -24.65 -5.19 18.49
CA ARG A 84 -25.47 -5.35 19.71
C ARG A 84 -26.74 -4.46 19.75
N GLY A 85 -27.08 -3.80 18.66
CA GLY A 85 -28.26 -2.92 18.55
C GLY A 85 -29.46 -3.54 17.85
N ILE A 86 -29.41 -4.83 17.50
CA ILE A 86 -30.46 -5.55 16.77
C ILE A 86 -30.56 -7.01 17.22
N TYR A 87 -30.59 -7.28 18.54
CA TYR A 87 -31.24 -8.43 19.19
C TYR A 87 -31.46 -8.10 20.66
#